data_AF-M5RP28-F1
#
_entry.id   AF-M5RP28-F1
#
_cell.length_a   1.000
_cell.length_b   1.000
_cell.length_c   1.000
_cell.angle_alpha   90.00
_cell.angle_beta   90.00
_cell.angle_gamma   90.00
#
_symmetry.space_group_name_H-M   'P 1'
#
loop_
_entity.id
_entity.type
_entity.pdbx_description
1 polymer ?
#
loop_
_entity_poly.entity_id
_entity_poly.type
_entity_poly.pdbx_seq_one_letter_code
_entity_poly.pdbx_strand_id
1 'polypeptide(L)' 'MAWGSNISSIHYLTNCPTVLTGGGANLKLGQHLVLPKDTPLCNVWLTMLQGLGINTNRHGDSTSVVKELL' A
#
# COMPACT_ATOMS: atom_id res chain seq x y z
N MET A 1 -6.84 -13.80 -14.94
CA MET A 1 -7.23 -12.89 -16.04
C MET A 1 -8.30 -11.95 -15.47
N ALA A 2 -8.06 -10.64 -15.41
CA ALA A 2 -9.02 -9.67 -14.89
C ALA A 2 -9.78 -9.02 -16.05
N TRP A 3 -11.11 -9.19 -16.08
CA TRP A 3 -12.00 -8.54 -17.04
C TRP A 3 -12.71 -7.38 -16.34
N GLY A 4 -12.74 -6.19 -16.95
CA GLY A 4 -13.46 -5.02 -16.41
C GLY A 4 -12.63 -4.00 -15.59
N SER A 5 -11.31 -4.08 -15.60
CA SER A 5 -10.43 -3.00 -15.11
C SER A 5 -9.52 -2.50 -16.23
N ASN A 6 -8.85 -1.35 -16.04
CA ASN A 6 -7.91 -0.71 -16.98
C ASN A 6 -6.61 -1.53 -17.20
N ILE A 7 -6.72 -2.85 -17.23
CA ILE A 7 -5.65 -3.85 -17.23
C ILE A 7 -5.85 -4.85 -18.39
N SER A 8 -6.93 -4.72 -19.18
CA SER A 8 -7.23 -5.65 -20.28
C SER A 8 -6.33 -5.48 -21.51
N SER A 9 -5.62 -4.35 -21.61
CA SER A 9 -4.76 -4.02 -22.76
C SER A 9 -3.37 -3.54 -22.32
N ILE A 10 -3.29 -2.68 -21.30
CA ILE A 10 -2.06 -2.15 -20.71
C ILE A 10 -2.27 -2.18 -19.19
N HIS A 11 -1.34 -2.74 -18.42
CA HIS A 11 -1.53 -2.95 -16.98
C HIS A 11 -1.30 -1.65 -16.20
N TYR A 12 -2.21 -0.68 -16.29
CA TYR A 12 -2.10 0.54 -15.50
C TYR A 12 -2.39 0.23 -14.03
N LEU A 13 -1.39 0.49 -13.18
CA LEU A 13 -1.46 0.35 -11.72
C LEU A 13 -1.58 1.71 -11.02
N THR A 14 -2.00 2.74 -11.75
CA THR A 14 -2.12 4.11 -11.25
C THR A 14 -3.38 4.29 -10.43
N ASN A 15 -3.24 4.81 -9.20
CA ASN A 15 -4.34 5.14 -8.29
C ASN A 15 -5.32 3.97 -8.05
N CYS A 16 -4.80 2.74 -7.95
CA CYS A 16 -5.61 1.58 -7.64
C CYS A 16 -6.14 1.69 -6.20
N PRO A 17 -7.47 1.64 -5.98
CA PRO A 17 -8.01 1.62 -4.63
C PRO A 17 -7.45 0.39 -3.90
N THR A 18 -6.92 0.62 -2.71
CA THR A 18 -6.29 -0.42 -1.89
C THR A 18 -7.06 -0.52 -0.57
N VAL A 19 -7.52 -1.72 -0.24
CA VAL A 19 -8.22 -2.02 1.01
C VAL A 19 -7.30 -2.82 1.92
N LEU A 20 -7.05 -2.31 3.11
CA LEU A 20 -6.29 -3.01 4.17
C LEU A 20 -7.26 -3.48 5.25
N THR A 21 -7.12 -4.73 5.67
CA THR A 21 -7.96 -5.38 6.67
C THR A 21 -7.16 -6.42 7.45
N GLY A 22 -7.72 -6.91 8.57
CA GLY A 22 -7.03 -7.77 9.53
C GLY A 22 -6.51 -7.00 10.74
N GLY A 23 -5.50 -7.52 11.44
CA GLY A 23 -4.92 -6.86 12.62
C GLY A 23 -3.46 -7.24 12.93
N GLY A 24 -2.84 -8.09 12.11
CA GLY A 24 -1.52 -8.66 12.42
C GLY A 24 -0.35 -7.67 12.32
N ALA A 25 -0.49 -6.60 11.54
CA ALA A 25 0.57 -5.62 11.31
C ALA A 25 0.47 -4.38 12.22
N ASN A 26 -0.37 -4.42 13.26
CA ASN A 26 -0.58 -3.32 14.22
C ASN A 26 -0.81 -1.94 13.55
N LEU A 27 -1.54 -1.93 12.43
CA LEU A 27 -1.85 -0.70 11.70
C LEU A 27 -3.11 -0.03 12.25
N LYS A 28 -3.17 1.30 12.14
CA LYS A 28 -4.39 2.06 12.39
C LYS A 28 -5.42 1.82 11.27
N LEU A 29 -6.53 1.16 11.63
CA LEU A 29 -7.64 0.84 10.73
C LEU A 29 -8.87 1.74 10.98
N GLY A 30 -9.92 1.55 10.19
CA GLY A 30 -11.19 2.29 10.34
C GLY A 30 -11.16 3.70 9.74
N GLN A 31 -10.28 3.94 8.77
CA GLN A 31 -10.07 5.24 8.13
C GLN A 31 -10.01 5.12 6.60
N HIS A 32 -10.45 6.18 5.91
CA HIS A 32 -10.22 6.37 4.48
C HIS A 32 -9.07 7.37 4.31
N LEU A 33 -7.98 6.94 3.69
CA LEU A 33 -6.78 7.76 3.50
C LEU A 33 -6.56 8.04 2.02
N VAL A 34 -6.39 9.32 1.70
CA VAL A 34 -5.93 9.78 0.38
C VAL A 34 -4.51 10.28 0.56
N LEU A 35 -3.55 9.54 0.01
CA LEU A 35 -2.13 9.91 0.04
C LEU A 35 -1.81 10.92 -1.08
N PRO A 36 -0.68 11.63 -1.00
CA PRO A 36 -0.22 12.49 -2.08
C PRO A 36 -0.20 11.75 -3.42
N LYS A 37 -0.43 12.50 -4.51
CA LYS A 37 -0.35 11.94 -5.86
C LYS A 37 1.01 11.26 -6.09
N ASP A 38 0.99 10.15 -6.83
CA ASP A 38 2.17 9.38 -7.19
C ASP A 38 2.90 8.73 -5.99
N THR A 39 2.22 8.62 -4.84
CA THR A 39 2.71 7.82 -3.70
C THR A 39 2.82 6.35 -4.13
N PRO A 40 4.02 5.72 -4.02
CA PRO A 40 4.18 4.32 -4.34
C PRO A 40 3.35 3.43 -3.41
N LEU A 41 2.58 2.50 -3.97
CA LEU A 41 1.87 1.47 -3.19
C LEU A 41 2.82 0.67 -2.29
N CYS A 42 4.08 0.53 -2.71
CA CYS A 42 5.14 -0.10 -1.92
C CYS A 42 5.37 0.56 -0.55
N ASN A 43 5.04 1.84 -0.37
CA ASN A 43 5.11 2.51 0.94
C ASN A 43 4.14 1.86 1.95
N VAL A 44 2.96 1.43 1.49
CA VAL A 44 1.99 0.69 2.31
C VAL A 44 2.56 -0.67 2.72
N TRP A 45 3.17 -1.40 1.78
CA TRP A 45 3.79 -2.71 2.07
C TRP A 45 4.99 -2.60 3.01
N LEU A 46 5.84 -1.59 2.83
CA LEU A 46 6.95 -1.31 3.75
C LEU A 46 6.41 -1.07 5.18
N THR A 47 5.34 -0.28 5.29
CA THR A 47 4.69 0.02 6.58
C THR A 47 4.12 -1.25 7.23
N MET A 48 3.48 -2.12 6.45
CA MET A 48 3.00 -3.42 6.93
C MET A 48 4.14 -4.32 7.40
N LEU A 49 5.24 -4.42 6.65
CA LEU A 49 6.39 -5.25 7.02
C LEU A 49 6.99 -4.79 8.36
N GLN A 50 7.16 -3.48 8.54
CA GLN A 50 7.67 -2.93 9.80
C GLN A 50 6.67 -3.12 10.96
N GLY A 51 5.36 -2.98 10.70
CA GLY A 51 4.31 -3.30 11.66
C GLY A 51 4.28 -4.77 12.08
N LEU A 52 4.77 -5.68 11.23
CA LEU A 52 4.98 -7.11 11.53
C LEU A 52 6.31 -7.39 12.23
N GLY A 53 7.12 -6.37 12.56
CA GLY A 53 8.43 -6.51 13.18
C GLY A 53 9.56 -6.87 12.20
N ILE A 54 9.32 -6.80 10.88
CA ILE A 54 10.33 -7.05 9.86
C ILE A 54 11.08 -5.74 9.60
N ASN A 55 12.31 -5.66 10.13
CA ASN A 55 13.18 -4.49 10.01
C ASN A 55 13.85 -4.40 8.64
N THR A 56 13.08 -4.11 7.60
CA THR A 56 13.61 -3.71 6.28
C THR A 56 13.46 -2.21 6.07
N ASN A 57 14.47 -1.61 5.44
CA ASN A 57 14.49 -0.18 5.13
C ASN A 57 13.79 0.14 3.80
N ARG A 58 13.54 -0.87 2.96
CA ARG A 58 12.95 -0.70 1.63
C ARG A 58 12.23 -1.97 1.17
N HIS A 59 11.15 -1.80 0.41
CA HIS A 59 10.45 -2.87 -0.28
C HIS A 59 10.01 -2.36 -1.66
N GLY A 60 10.32 -3.09 -2.73
CA GLY A 60 10.00 -2.66 -4.10
C GLY A 60 10.46 -1.23 -4.36
N ASP A 61 9.55 -0.36 -4.78
CA ASP A 61 9.82 1.07 -5.05
C ASP A 61 9.46 2.00 -3.89
N SER A 62 9.41 1.48 -2.66
CA SER A 62 9.09 2.31 -1.50
C SER A 62 10.12 3.43 -1.31
N THR A 63 9.63 4.63 -1.00
CA THR A 63 10.43 5.80 -0.66
C THR A 63 10.35 6.16 0.83
N SER A 64 9.25 5.78 1.50
CA SER A 64 9.05 5.96 2.93
C SER A 64 7.93 5.05 3.46
N VAL A 65 7.75 5.02 4.78
CA VAL A 65 6.51 4.50 5.39
C VAL A 65 5.36 5.49 5.21
N VAL A 66 4.14 4.99 5.35
CA VAL A 66 2.89 5.77 5.44
C VAL A 66 2.60 6.00 6.92
N LYS A 67 2.89 7.20 7.41
CA LYS A 67 2.83 7.51 8.85
C LYS A 67 1.41 7.48 9.39
N GLU A 68 0.42 7.73 8.55
CA GLU A 68 -1.01 7.73 8.86
C GLU A 68 -1.54 6.32 9.19
N LEU A 69 -0.80 5.27 8.83
CA LEU A 69 -1.12 3.87 9.12
C LEU A 69 -0.49 3.35 10.41
N LEU A 70 0.43 4.10 11.03
CA LEU A 70 1.09 3.74 12.30
C LEU A 70 0.28 4.24 13.51
#